data_AF-A0A7W2U235-F1
#
_entry.id   AF-A0A7W2U235-F1
#
_cell.length_a   1.000
_cell.length_b   1.000
_cell.length_c   1.000
_cell.angle_alpha   90.00
_cell.angle_beta   90.00
_cell.angle_gamma   90.00
#
_symmetry.space_group_name_H-M   'P 1'
#
loop_
_entity.id
_entity.type
_entity.pdbx_description
1 polymer ?
#
loop_
_entity_poly.entity_id
_entity_poly.type
_entity_poly.pdbx_seq_one_letter_code
_entity_poly.pdbx_strand_id
1 'polypeptide(L)'
;MSLNTPNAELFYIYDSHCPWSYASAVLVEKVLSAFPNITLRAMHIGYYDGDNKVSPITLSAVGEFSQVKFGANYVDTLNYTKDSTLVANLMAWVQNKSAKSAFELLTKLQYAHFVLGNELTDNESVSDIIDELKLSPPAKCLQSNKLTKDAEFAIHDIIEIQEIIGTQAIPALLLACNESLVLLNHNLYLENPESIIDAVKLELDKLS
;
A
#
# COMPACT_ATOMS: atom_id res chain seq x y z
N MET A 1 31.94 -16.21 7.84
CA MET A 1 32.04 -14.74 7.70
C MET A 1 30.62 -14.23 7.59
N SER A 2 30.10 -13.64 8.66
CA SER A 2 28.74 -13.07 8.68
C SER A 2 28.80 -11.75 7.92
N LEU A 3 28.35 -11.73 6.67
CA LEU A 3 28.07 -10.47 5.98
C LEU A 3 27.00 -9.77 6.81
N ASN A 4 27.30 -8.56 7.30
CA ASN A 4 26.32 -7.65 7.85
C ASN A 4 25.19 -7.53 6.82
N THR A 5 24.06 -8.19 7.04
CA THR A 5 22.88 -7.93 6.22
C THR A 5 22.46 -6.49 6.55
N PRO A 6 22.49 -5.55 5.60
CA PRO A 6 22.07 -4.19 5.88
C PRO A 6 20.63 -4.22 6.41
N ASN A 7 20.35 -3.49 7.50
CA ASN A 7 18.98 -3.33 7.96
C ASN A 7 18.28 -2.40 6.97
N ALA A 8 17.68 -3.00 5.96
CA ALA A 8 16.99 -2.29 4.89
C ALA A 8 15.48 -2.33 5.12
N GLU A 9 14.84 -1.18 4.95
CA GLU A 9 13.39 -1.03 5.04
C GLU A 9 12.85 -0.50 3.72
N LEU A 10 11.72 -1.05 3.28
CA LEU A 10 10.97 -0.54 2.14
C LEU A 10 9.75 0.20 2.67
N PHE A 11 9.72 1.52 2.50
CA PHE A 11 8.53 2.32 2.77
C PHE A 11 7.66 2.35 1.53
N TYR A 12 6.38 2.08 1.73
CA TYR A 12 5.38 2.14 0.69
C TYR A 12 4.26 3.03 1.18
N ILE A 13 4.21 4.26 0.69
CA ILE A 13 3.17 5.24 0.98
C ILE A 13 2.07 5.06 -0.05
N TYR A 14 0.85 4.81 0.41
CA TYR A 14 -0.24 4.39 -0.47
C TYR A 14 -1.61 4.70 0.11
N ASP A 15 -2.63 4.54 -0.74
CA ASP A 15 -4.01 4.40 -0.29
C ASP A 15 -4.60 3.12 -0.87
N SER A 16 -5.39 2.39 -0.07
CA SER A 16 -6.03 1.13 -0.48
C SER A 16 -7.00 1.27 -1.65
N HIS A 17 -7.58 2.46 -1.85
CA HIS A 17 -8.54 2.76 -2.91
C HIS A 17 -7.91 3.49 -4.10
N CYS A 18 -6.61 3.81 -4.05
CA CYS A 18 -5.88 4.42 -5.17
C CYS A 18 -5.51 3.36 -6.23
N PRO A 19 -5.94 3.49 -7.49
CA PRO A 19 -5.57 2.57 -8.57
C PRO A 19 -4.06 2.48 -8.81
N TRP A 20 -3.33 3.61 -8.73
CA TRP A 20 -1.87 3.62 -8.87
C TRP A 20 -1.17 2.92 -7.70
N SER A 21 -1.71 3.06 -6.49
CA SER A 21 -1.23 2.28 -5.34
C SER A 21 -1.41 0.79 -5.60
N TYR A 22 -2.58 0.35 -6.03
CA TYR A 22 -2.81 -1.05 -6.39
C TYR A 22 -1.82 -1.59 -7.42
N ALA A 23 -1.55 -0.83 -8.48
CA ALA A 23 -0.53 -1.20 -9.47
C ALA A 23 0.87 -1.31 -8.85
N SER A 24 1.24 -0.38 -7.97
CA SER A 24 2.55 -0.37 -7.31
C SER A 24 2.71 -1.44 -6.23
N ALA A 25 1.62 -1.99 -5.69
CA ALA A 25 1.69 -3.10 -4.74
C ALA A 25 2.34 -4.35 -5.37
N VAL A 26 2.21 -4.54 -6.69
CA VAL A 26 2.92 -5.59 -7.44
C VAL A 26 4.43 -5.40 -7.34
N LEU A 27 4.91 -4.16 -7.42
CA LEU A 27 6.34 -3.86 -7.28
C LEU A 27 6.84 -4.20 -5.87
N VAL A 28 6.05 -3.86 -4.85
CA VAL A 28 6.35 -4.22 -3.45
C VAL A 28 6.46 -5.72 -3.29
N GLU A 29 5.54 -6.49 -3.87
CA GLU A 29 5.59 -7.96 -3.84
C GLU A 29 6.88 -8.51 -4.47
N LYS A 30 7.30 -7.97 -5.62
CA LYS A 30 8.55 -8.38 -6.28
C LYS A 30 9.78 -8.11 -5.41
N VAL A 31 9.85 -6.93 -4.78
CA VAL A 31 10.95 -6.58 -3.87
C VAL A 31 10.98 -7.51 -2.66
N LEU A 32 9.86 -7.69 -1.96
CA LEU A 32 9.82 -8.52 -0.75
C LEU A 32 10.08 -10.00 -1.03
N SER A 33 9.69 -10.48 -2.22
CA SER A 33 9.99 -11.84 -2.66
C SER A 33 11.47 -12.05 -2.97
N ALA A 34 12.11 -11.08 -3.64
CA ALA A 34 13.53 -11.14 -3.99
C ALA A 34 14.46 -10.86 -2.79
N PHE A 35 14.00 -10.03 -1.84
CA PHE A 35 14.77 -9.61 -0.66
C PHE A 35 13.98 -9.86 0.64
N PRO A 36 13.87 -11.13 1.11
CA PRO A 36 13.06 -11.47 2.28
C PRO A 36 13.49 -10.84 3.60
N ASN A 37 14.69 -10.26 3.65
CA ASN A 37 15.23 -9.58 4.83
C ASN A 37 14.84 -8.09 4.89
N ILE A 38 14.28 -7.53 3.81
CA ILE A 38 13.76 -6.15 3.81
C ILE A 38 12.49 -6.11 4.65
N THR A 39 12.43 -5.16 5.59
CA THR A 39 11.21 -4.92 6.37
C THR A 39 10.30 -3.96 5.63
N LEU A 40 9.04 -4.34 5.42
CA LEU A 40 8.04 -3.44 4.85
C LEU A 40 7.50 -2.46 5.90
N ARG A 41 7.52 -1.18 5.56
CA ARG A 41 6.74 -0.11 6.20
C ARG A 41 5.59 0.27 5.26
N ALA A 42 4.47 -0.46 5.37
CA ALA A 42 3.25 -0.10 4.67
C ALA A 42 2.72 1.19 5.32
N MET A 43 2.42 2.22 4.56
CA MET A 43 2.07 3.55 5.07
C MET A 43 0.79 4.04 4.40
N HIS A 44 -0.35 3.74 5.02
CA HIS A 44 -1.67 4.07 4.46
C HIS A 44 -2.04 5.52 4.79
N ILE A 45 -2.21 6.38 3.79
CA ILE A 45 -2.41 7.83 3.99
C ILE A 45 -3.88 8.24 4.17
N GLY A 46 -4.84 7.37 3.80
CA GLY A 46 -6.27 7.68 3.96
C GLY A 46 -6.73 8.84 3.08
N TYR A 47 -6.26 8.87 1.82
CA TYR A 47 -6.54 9.92 0.84
C TYR A 47 -8.00 9.93 0.37
N TYR A 48 -8.61 8.75 0.26
CA TYR A 48 -10.03 8.64 -0.06
C TYR A 48 -10.83 8.66 1.24
N ASP A 49 -11.59 9.72 1.47
CA ASP A 49 -12.27 10.06 2.72
C ASP A 49 -13.80 10.21 2.55
N GLY A 50 -14.34 9.78 1.41
CA GLY A 50 -15.74 9.92 1.05
C GLY A 50 -16.06 11.09 0.13
N ASP A 51 -15.11 12.00 -0.13
CA ASP A 51 -15.30 13.15 -1.03
C ASP A 51 -14.69 12.94 -2.42
N ASN A 52 -13.68 12.06 -2.51
CA ASN A 52 -12.92 11.83 -3.74
C ASN A 52 -13.48 10.66 -4.57
N LYS A 53 -13.39 10.79 -5.91
CA LYS A 53 -13.76 9.74 -6.87
C LYS A 53 -12.56 9.24 -7.65
N VAL A 54 -12.62 7.99 -8.11
CA VAL A 54 -11.70 7.48 -9.12
C VAL A 54 -12.27 7.78 -10.49
N SER A 55 -11.48 8.46 -11.34
CA SER A 55 -11.93 8.76 -12.71
C SER A 55 -11.75 7.55 -13.63
N PRO A 56 -12.63 7.35 -14.64
CA PRO A 56 -12.42 6.33 -15.68
C PRO A 56 -11.10 6.52 -16.46
N ILE A 57 -10.64 7.77 -16.58
CA ILE A 57 -9.36 8.10 -17.23
C ILE A 57 -8.19 7.54 -16.41
N THR A 58 -8.21 7.71 -15.08
CA THR A 58 -7.22 7.13 -14.16
C THR A 58 -7.18 5.62 -14.31
N LEU A 59 -8.35 4.97 -14.37
CA LEU A 59 -8.43 3.53 -14.50
C LEU A 59 -7.84 3.02 -15.83
N SER A 60 -8.16 3.72 -16.92
CA SER A 60 -7.65 3.41 -18.26
C SER A 60 -6.13 3.54 -18.29
N ALA A 61 -5.58 4.64 -17.75
CA ALA A 61 -4.14 4.86 -17.68
C ALA A 61 -3.43 3.78 -16.85
N VAL A 62 -3.97 3.42 -15.68
CA VAL A 62 -3.39 2.33 -14.87
C VAL A 62 -3.41 1.00 -15.62
N GLY A 63 -4.50 0.69 -16.32
CA GLY A 63 -4.61 -0.53 -17.12
C GLY A 63 -3.68 -0.55 -18.34
N GLU A 64 -3.33 0.61 -18.89
CA GLU A 64 -2.38 0.74 -20.01
C GLU A 64 -0.93 0.59 -19.55
N PHE A 65 -0.58 1.22 -18.42
CA PHE A 65 0.81 1.31 -17.94
C PHE A 65 1.15 0.28 -16.85
N SER A 66 0.30 -0.72 -16.62
CA SER A 66 0.58 -1.78 -15.64
C SER A 66 -0.11 -3.10 -16.00
N GLN A 67 0.17 -4.14 -15.20
CA GLN A 67 -0.37 -5.50 -15.41
C GLN A 67 -1.63 -5.80 -14.59
N VAL A 68 -2.10 -4.84 -13.77
CA VAL A 68 -3.25 -5.08 -12.88
C VAL A 68 -4.56 -5.02 -13.65
N LYS A 69 -5.59 -5.66 -13.08
CA LYS A 69 -6.91 -5.77 -13.69
C LYS A 69 -7.97 -5.20 -12.76
N PHE A 70 -8.99 -4.62 -13.37
CA PHE A 70 -10.17 -4.12 -12.69
C PHE A 70 -11.37 -4.98 -13.07
N GLY A 71 -12.09 -5.47 -12.07
CA GLY A 71 -13.29 -6.27 -12.28
C GLY A 71 -14.49 -5.42 -12.68
N ALA A 72 -15.45 -6.02 -13.38
CA ALA A 72 -16.66 -5.31 -13.85
C ALA A 72 -17.43 -4.66 -12.68
N ASN A 73 -17.58 -5.38 -11.57
CA ASN A 73 -18.24 -4.88 -10.36
C ASN A 73 -17.58 -3.61 -9.82
N TYR A 74 -16.24 -3.51 -9.87
CA TYR A 74 -15.54 -2.30 -9.45
C TYR A 74 -15.73 -1.15 -10.44
N VAL A 75 -15.69 -1.44 -11.75
CA VAL A 75 -15.91 -0.44 -12.80
C VAL A 75 -17.30 0.18 -12.68
N ASP A 76 -18.31 -0.59 -12.29
CA ASP A 76 -19.68 -0.11 -12.08
C ASP A 76 -19.80 0.90 -10.92
N THR A 77 -18.82 0.95 -10.02
CA THR A 77 -18.85 1.84 -8.85
C THR A 77 -18.05 3.14 -9.02
N LEU A 78 -17.44 3.38 -10.19
CA LEU A 78 -16.64 4.59 -10.46
C LEU A 78 -17.43 5.91 -10.37
N ASN A 79 -18.76 5.85 -10.47
CA ASN A 79 -19.61 7.03 -10.36
C ASN A 79 -19.80 7.51 -8.92
N TYR A 80 -19.39 6.73 -7.92
CA TYR A 80 -19.51 7.05 -6.50
C TYR A 80 -18.17 7.49 -5.90
N THR A 81 -18.23 8.24 -4.80
CA THR A 81 -17.05 8.56 -4.01
C THR A 81 -16.52 7.32 -3.31
N LYS A 82 -15.23 7.34 -2.97
CA LYS A 82 -14.53 6.25 -2.29
C LYS A 82 -14.13 6.71 -0.90
N ASP A 83 -14.19 5.77 0.04
CA ASP A 83 -13.83 5.98 1.44
C ASP A 83 -12.98 4.82 1.94
N SER A 84 -11.73 5.14 2.22
CA SER A 84 -10.71 4.20 2.69
C SER A 84 -10.55 4.20 4.22
N THR A 85 -11.38 4.95 4.96
CA THR A 85 -11.23 5.18 6.41
C THR A 85 -11.17 3.89 7.21
N LEU A 86 -12.05 2.92 6.91
CA LEU A 86 -12.02 1.61 7.57
C LEU A 86 -10.71 0.89 7.32
N VAL A 87 -10.24 0.90 6.06
CA VAL A 87 -8.99 0.24 5.69
C VAL A 87 -7.80 0.95 6.32
N ALA A 88 -7.78 2.28 6.37
CA ALA A 88 -6.73 3.03 7.07
C ALA A 88 -6.63 2.64 8.55
N ASN A 89 -7.77 2.51 9.24
CA ASN A 89 -7.84 2.06 10.62
C ASN A 89 -7.33 0.62 10.82
N LEU A 90 -7.75 -0.28 9.95
CA LEU A 90 -7.34 -1.68 10.00
C LEU A 90 -5.85 -1.83 9.68
N MET A 91 -5.34 -1.07 8.71
CA MET A 91 -3.94 -1.07 8.30
C MET A 91 -3.01 -0.50 9.38
N ALA A 92 -3.40 0.60 10.04
CA ALA A 92 -2.64 1.15 11.17
C ALA A 92 -2.53 0.14 12.33
N TRP A 93 -3.59 -0.62 12.59
CA TRP A 93 -3.56 -1.66 13.61
C TRP A 93 -2.67 -2.85 13.24
N VAL A 94 -2.76 -3.38 12.01
CA VAL A 94 -2.00 -4.58 11.62
C VAL A 94 -0.50 -4.28 11.50
N GLN A 95 -0.13 -3.08 11.07
CA GLN A 95 1.27 -2.66 10.96
C GLN A 95 2.00 -2.69 12.30
N ASN A 96 1.31 -2.30 13.38
CA ASN A 96 1.84 -2.37 14.75
C ASN A 96 1.99 -3.81 15.28
N LYS A 97 1.45 -4.81 14.58
CA LYS A 97 1.57 -6.23 14.94
C LYS A 97 2.62 -6.98 14.15
N SER A 98 2.57 -6.87 12.82
CA SER A 98 3.46 -7.62 11.92
C SER A 98 3.48 -7.00 10.53
N ALA A 99 4.65 -6.62 10.04
CA ALA A 99 4.86 -6.14 8.68
C ALA A 99 4.42 -7.17 7.62
N LYS A 100 4.67 -8.46 7.88
CA LYS A 100 4.24 -9.54 6.98
C LYS A 100 2.73 -9.61 6.85
N SER A 101 2.01 -9.60 7.98
CA SER A 101 0.55 -9.62 7.98
C SER A 101 -0.05 -8.36 7.36
N ALA A 102 0.63 -7.22 7.45
CA ALA A 102 0.18 -5.98 6.83
C ALA A 102 0.14 -6.09 5.29
N PHE A 103 1.14 -6.69 4.66
CA PHE A 103 1.16 -6.84 3.20
C PHE A 103 0.16 -7.90 2.70
N GLU A 104 0.06 -9.04 3.41
CA GLU A 104 -0.94 -10.07 3.11
C GLU A 104 -2.36 -9.52 3.22
N LEU A 105 -2.64 -8.68 4.22
CA LEU A 105 -3.91 -8.00 4.38
C LEU A 105 -4.18 -7.01 3.25
N LEU A 106 -3.21 -6.15 2.94
CA LEU A 106 -3.34 -5.14 1.89
C LEU A 106 -3.69 -5.75 0.54
N THR A 107 -2.95 -6.77 0.11
CA THR A 107 -3.14 -7.40 -1.20
C THR A 107 -4.52 -8.05 -1.32
N LYS A 108 -5.05 -8.64 -0.24
CA LYS A 108 -6.41 -9.19 -0.21
C LYS A 108 -7.48 -8.10 -0.23
N LEU A 109 -7.30 -7.01 0.51
CA LEU A 109 -8.22 -5.88 0.50
C LEU A 109 -8.26 -5.23 -0.89
N GLN A 110 -7.11 -4.98 -1.50
CA GLN A 110 -7.04 -4.44 -2.86
C GLN A 110 -7.67 -5.40 -3.88
N TYR A 111 -7.46 -6.70 -3.76
CA TYR A 111 -8.14 -7.67 -4.62
C TYR A 111 -9.66 -7.61 -4.45
N ALA A 112 -10.16 -7.62 -3.21
CA ALA A 112 -11.59 -7.49 -2.95
C ALA A 112 -12.16 -6.19 -3.52
N HIS A 113 -11.44 -5.09 -3.39
CA HIS A 113 -11.85 -3.79 -3.91
C HIS A 113 -11.85 -3.74 -5.43
N PHE A 114 -10.67 -3.88 -6.04
CA PHE A 114 -10.48 -3.64 -7.47
C PHE A 114 -10.96 -4.77 -8.37
N VAL A 115 -11.01 -6.01 -7.86
CA VAL A 115 -11.41 -7.18 -8.66
C VAL A 115 -12.84 -7.62 -8.34
N LEU A 116 -13.22 -7.66 -7.06
CA LEU A 116 -14.55 -8.14 -6.67
C LEU A 116 -15.59 -7.02 -6.58
N GLY A 117 -15.17 -5.75 -6.56
CA GLY A 117 -16.05 -4.59 -6.42
C GLY A 117 -16.55 -4.37 -5.00
N ASN A 118 -15.82 -4.85 -4.00
CA ASN A 118 -16.12 -4.63 -2.60
C ASN A 118 -15.71 -3.22 -2.17
N GLU A 119 -16.63 -2.40 -1.67
CA GLU A 119 -16.33 -1.01 -1.27
C GLU A 119 -15.56 -0.91 0.06
N LEU A 120 -15.44 -1.99 0.83
CA LEU A 120 -14.67 -2.04 2.09
C LEU A 120 -15.11 -1.03 3.17
N THR A 121 -16.40 -0.68 3.22
CA THR A 121 -16.95 0.40 4.06
C THR A 121 -17.53 -0.04 5.40
N ASP A 122 -17.57 -1.34 5.71
CA ASP A 122 -18.14 -1.88 6.95
C ASP A 122 -17.48 -3.19 7.41
N ASN A 123 -17.86 -3.69 8.59
CA ASN A 123 -17.28 -4.92 9.15
C ASN A 123 -17.52 -6.15 8.27
N GLU A 124 -18.71 -6.26 7.66
CA GLU A 124 -19.08 -7.42 6.84
C GLU A 124 -18.22 -7.47 5.58
N SER A 125 -17.91 -6.30 5.02
CA SER A 125 -17.06 -6.16 3.85
C SER A 125 -15.62 -6.67 4.04
N VAL A 126 -15.14 -6.82 5.28
CA VAL A 126 -13.76 -7.26 5.59
C VAL A 126 -13.68 -8.55 6.41
N SER A 127 -14.81 -9.10 6.89
CA SER A 127 -14.83 -10.23 7.83
C SER A 127 -14.15 -11.47 7.26
N ASP A 128 -14.48 -11.83 6.02
CA ASP A 128 -13.94 -13.05 5.40
C ASP A 128 -12.42 -12.97 5.23
N ILE A 129 -11.89 -11.79 4.91
CA ILE A 129 -10.45 -11.54 4.76
C ILE A 129 -9.75 -11.61 6.13
N ILE A 130 -10.35 -11.01 7.15
CA ILE A 130 -9.84 -11.03 8.53
C ILE A 130 -9.79 -12.47 9.05
N ASP A 131 -10.84 -13.24 8.84
CA ASP A 131 -10.95 -14.63 9.27
C ASP A 131 -9.96 -15.53 8.53
N GLU A 132 -9.84 -15.37 7.21
CA GLU A 132 -8.85 -16.11 6.40
C GLU A 132 -7.42 -15.87 6.90
N LEU A 133 -7.08 -14.63 7.23
CA LEU A 133 -5.78 -14.23 7.75
C LEU A 133 -5.62 -14.48 9.26
N LYS A 134 -6.65 -15.01 9.92
CA LYS A 134 -6.67 -15.25 11.38
C LYS A 134 -6.33 -14.01 12.19
N LEU A 135 -6.78 -12.85 11.70
CA LEU A 135 -6.63 -11.58 12.37
C LEU A 135 -7.76 -11.41 13.40
N SER A 136 -7.48 -10.69 14.49
CA SER A 136 -8.50 -10.36 15.50
C SER A 136 -8.44 -8.87 15.84
N PRO A 137 -8.81 -7.99 14.88
CA PRO A 137 -8.83 -6.56 15.11
C PRO A 137 -9.86 -6.19 16.18
N PRO A 138 -9.52 -5.28 17.11
CA PRO A 138 -10.50 -4.66 17.99
C PRO A 138 -11.59 -3.97 17.16
N ALA A 139 -12.84 -3.99 17.65
CA ALA A 139 -13.97 -3.36 16.95
C ALA A 139 -13.73 -1.88 16.58
N LYS A 140 -12.94 -1.15 17.38
CA LYS A 140 -12.55 0.25 17.08
C LYS A 140 -11.81 0.40 15.75
N CYS A 141 -11.07 -0.62 15.30
CA CYS A 141 -10.27 -0.60 14.09
C CYS A 141 -11.09 -0.90 12.82
N LEU A 142 -12.36 -1.25 12.97
CA LEU A 142 -13.26 -1.57 11.87
C LEU A 142 -14.32 -0.46 11.66
N GLN A 143 -14.11 0.71 12.27
CA GLN A 143 -14.98 1.87 12.09
C GLN A 143 -14.67 2.56 10.76
N SER A 144 -15.69 2.94 10.00
CA SER A 144 -15.58 3.68 8.74
C SER A 144 -15.90 5.17 8.85
N ASN A 145 -16.54 5.61 9.93
CA ASN A 145 -17.01 7.00 10.07
C ASN A 145 -15.95 7.99 10.58
N LYS A 146 -14.79 7.51 11.04
CA LYS A 146 -13.68 8.33 11.52
C LYS A 146 -12.39 7.51 11.63
N LEU A 147 -11.26 8.21 11.56
CA LEU A 147 -9.97 7.63 11.89
C LEU A 147 -9.88 7.33 13.39
N THR A 148 -9.16 6.25 13.71
CA THR A 148 -8.67 5.95 15.04
C THR A 148 -7.42 6.75 15.32
N LYS A 149 -7.11 6.97 16.60
CA LYS A 149 -5.86 7.64 17.00
C LYS A 149 -4.61 6.98 16.40
N ASP A 150 -4.63 5.65 16.32
CA ASP A 150 -3.51 4.88 15.76
C ASP A 150 -3.31 5.22 14.26
N ALA A 151 -4.41 5.41 13.52
CA ALA A 151 -4.37 5.83 12.12
C ALA A 151 -4.00 7.31 11.96
N GLU A 152 -4.51 8.19 12.83
CA GLU A 152 -4.14 9.62 12.84
C GLU A 152 -2.63 9.79 13.05
N PHE A 153 -2.04 9.08 14.02
CA PHE A 153 -0.59 9.10 14.24
C PHE A 153 0.19 8.57 13.04
N ALA A 154 -0.24 7.44 12.46
CA ALA A 154 0.40 6.90 11.26
C ALA A 154 0.37 7.89 10.09
N ILE A 155 -0.74 8.60 9.88
CA ILE A 155 -0.87 9.63 8.85
C ILE A 155 0.05 10.81 9.11
N HIS A 156 0.18 11.26 10.37
CA HIS A 156 1.14 12.30 10.73
C HIS A 156 2.58 11.91 10.39
N ASP A 157 3.00 10.68 10.74
CA ASP A 157 4.34 10.18 10.38
C ASP A 157 4.56 10.16 8.85
N ILE A 158 3.52 9.83 8.08
CA ILE A 158 3.60 9.87 6.61
C ILE A 158 3.80 11.28 6.08
N ILE A 159 3.08 12.25 6.63
CA ILE A 159 3.20 13.65 6.22
C ILE A 159 4.62 14.16 6.45
N GLU A 160 5.22 13.82 7.60
CA GLU A 160 6.63 14.17 7.89
C GLU A 160 7.59 13.54 6.87
N ILE A 161 7.38 12.27 6.48
CA ILE A 161 8.19 11.65 5.42
C ILE A 161 7.96 12.34 4.07
N GLN A 162 6.71 12.67 3.71
CA GLN A 162 6.37 13.36 2.48
C GLN A 162 7.03 14.74 2.37
N GLU A 163 7.17 15.45 3.49
CA GLU A 163 7.93 16.71 3.58
C GLU A 163 9.42 16.49 3.32
N ILE A 164 10.02 15.44 3.89
CA ILE A 164 11.44 15.10 3.69
C ILE A 164 11.73 14.77 2.22
N ILE A 165 10.85 14.00 1.57
CA ILE A 165 11.05 13.56 0.17
C ILE A 165 10.58 14.59 -0.85
N GLY A 166 9.95 15.68 -0.40
CA GLY A 166 9.51 16.80 -1.24
C GLY A 166 8.32 16.47 -2.15
N THR A 167 7.50 15.46 -1.84
CA THR A 167 6.32 15.11 -2.63
C THR A 167 5.21 14.53 -1.76
N GLN A 168 3.97 14.95 -2.04
CA GLN A 168 2.74 14.40 -1.45
C GLN A 168 2.05 13.38 -2.37
N ALA A 169 2.63 13.10 -3.55
CA ALA A 169 2.06 12.16 -4.50
C ALA A 169 2.09 10.73 -3.94
N ILE A 170 1.01 9.99 -4.18
CA ILE A 170 0.91 8.57 -3.90
C ILE A 170 0.67 7.78 -5.19
N PRO A 171 1.23 6.56 -5.31
CA PRO A 171 2.10 5.91 -4.34
C PRO A 171 3.52 6.50 -4.32
N ALA A 172 4.24 6.29 -3.21
CA ALA A 172 5.68 6.50 -3.13
C ALA A 172 6.36 5.25 -2.58
N LEU A 173 7.50 4.88 -3.18
CA LEU A 173 8.34 3.77 -2.74
C LEU A 173 9.70 4.32 -2.33
N LEU A 174 10.11 4.08 -1.08
CA LEU A 174 11.41 4.50 -0.58
C LEU A 174 12.18 3.30 -0.06
N LEU A 175 13.44 3.21 -0.42
CA LEU A 175 14.37 2.25 0.15
C LEU A 175 15.23 2.98 1.19
N ALA A 176 15.08 2.60 2.45
CA ALA A 176 15.99 3.00 3.50
C ALA A 176 17.02 1.91 3.72
N CYS A 177 18.29 2.27 3.74
CA CYS A 177 19.39 1.38 4.09
C CYS A 177 20.43 2.16 4.88
N ASN A 178 20.68 1.73 6.12
CA ASN A 178 21.53 2.47 7.07
C ASN A 178 21.01 3.90 7.28
N GLU A 179 21.83 4.93 7.01
CA GLU A 179 21.47 6.35 7.17
C GLU A 179 20.97 6.99 5.86
N SER A 180 20.75 6.20 4.82
CA SER A 180 20.35 6.69 3.50
C SER A 180 18.91 6.32 3.17
N LEU A 181 18.21 7.26 2.52
CA LEU A 181 16.85 7.09 2.02
C LEU A 181 16.83 7.43 0.53
N VAL A 182 16.33 6.50 -0.30
CA VAL A 182 16.27 6.65 -1.75
C VAL A 182 14.83 6.51 -2.23
N LEU A 183 14.34 7.49 -2.99
CA LEU A 183 13.05 7.42 -3.68
C LEU A 183 13.17 6.55 -4.94
N LEU A 184 12.45 5.44 -4.95
CA LEU A 184 12.32 4.56 -6.11
C LEU A 184 11.21 5.10 -7.02
N ASN A 185 11.57 5.51 -8.23
CA ASN A 185 10.59 5.96 -9.21
C ASN A 185 9.78 4.77 -9.75
N HIS A 186 8.68 4.45 -9.06
CA HIS A 186 7.80 3.32 -9.35
C HIS A 186 7.31 3.29 -10.81
N ASN A 187 7.10 4.46 -11.44
CA ASN A 187 6.61 4.58 -12.82
C ASN A 187 7.50 3.85 -13.84
N LEU A 188 8.81 3.73 -13.58
CA LEU A 188 9.75 3.06 -14.48
C LEU A 188 9.53 1.55 -14.55
N TYR A 189 8.77 0.96 -13.62
CA TYR A 189 8.71 -0.48 -13.41
C TYR A 189 7.29 -1.06 -13.55
N LEU A 190 6.25 -0.22 -13.67
CA LEU A 190 4.86 -0.71 -13.66
C LEU A 190 4.52 -1.64 -14.84
N GLU A 191 5.06 -1.38 -16.03
CA GLU A 191 4.88 -2.24 -17.21
C GLU A 191 5.67 -3.55 -17.10
N ASN A 192 6.85 -3.51 -16.46
CA ASN A 192 7.73 -4.66 -16.25
C ASN A 192 8.18 -4.77 -14.77
N PRO A 193 7.31 -5.26 -13.87
CA PRO A 193 7.56 -5.28 -12.43
C PRO A 193 8.85 -5.96 -11.98
N GLU A 194 9.32 -6.99 -12.71
CA GLU A 194 10.57 -7.70 -12.36
C GLU A 194 11.79 -6.77 -12.37
N SER A 195 11.78 -5.74 -13.22
CA SER A 195 12.93 -4.83 -13.35
C SER A 195 13.20 -3.96 -12.11
N ILE A 196 12.25 -3.85 -11.17
CA ILE A 196 12.51 -3.17 -9.90
C ILE A 196 13.55 -3.90 -9.03
N ILE A 197 13.68 -5.23 -9.20
CA ILE A 197 14.60 -6.04 -8.40
C ILE A 197 16.05 -5.60 -8.67
N ASP A 198 16.40 -5.36 -9.94
CA ASP A 198 17.73 -4.90 -10.33
C ASP A 198 18.01 -3.49 -9.78
N ALA A 199 17.01 -2.60 -9.80
CA ALA A 199 17.14 -1.27 -9.25
C ALA A 199 17.37 -1.30 -7.73
N VAL A 200 16.60 -2.10 -6.98
CA VAL A 200 16.78 -2.26 -5.53
C VAL A 200 18.14 -2.87 -5.23
N LYS A 201 18.56 -3.90 -5.97
CA LYS A 201 19.89 -4.49 -5.81
C LYS A 201 21.00 -3.46 -5.98
N LEU A 202 20.92 -2.65 -7.04
CA LEU A 202 21.90 -1.60 -7.31
C LEU A 202 21.97 -0.57 -6.18
N GLU A 203 20.82 -0.15 -5.63
CA GLU A 203 20.81 0.77 -4.50
C GLU A 203 21.34 0.12 -3.22
N LEU A 204 20.98 -1.12 -2.92
CA LEU A 204 21.55 -1.84 -1.76
C LEU A 204 23.08 -1.95 -1.86
N ASP A 205 23.62 -2.28 -3.04
CA ASP A 205 25.07 -2.40 -3.27
C ASP A 205 25.80 -1.03 -3.13
N LYS A 206 25.12 0.09 -3.39
CA LYS A 206 25.66 1.44 -3.19
C LYS A 206 25.61 1.90 -1.73
N LEU A 207 24.62 1.41 -0.98
CA LEU A 207 24.28 1.88 0.37
C LEU A 207 24.84 0.97 1.48
N SER A 208 25.34 -0.22 1.12
CA SER A 208 26.06 -1.17 1.99
C SER A 208 27.52 -0.78 2.19
#